data_AF-A0A956Q9S4-F1
#
_entry.id   AF-A0A956Q9S4-F1
#
_cell.length_a   1.000
_cell.length_b   1.000
_cell.length_c   1.000
_cell.angle_alpha   90.00
_cell.angle_beta   90.00
_cell.angle_gamma   90.00
#
_symmetry.space_group_name_H-M   'P 1'
#
loop_
_entity.id
_entity.type
_entity.pdbx_description
1 polymer ?
#
loop_
_entity_poly.entity_id
_entity_poly.type
_entity_poly.pdbx_seq_one_letter_code
_entity_poly.pdbx_strand_id
1 'polypeptide(L)'
;WAEPVLQGKLVIDARTPEEYSEGHLEGAVNLPHDRLQDYLEVLPGDKSRPILIYCKSGRRAGKLKAQLEERGYNQVVNGGGLVDVERAALADAYQLLKSRQWVDLTHSFSPTIPVWEGFGPAEFRPAADPSTGQAYSLEKDGFRATHYSLVGQYGTHIDPPAHFSAEGQTLDQIPIEQMILPMVVFDITPKLADNPAHELTVDDILEWENEHGRVPEGCFAALRTDLSKDWNSDRFRRHPFPAWSPEAIRFLYQQRGITANGHEALDTDNTPNLEAETWLLQHGHWQVEVMTNLDQVPATGALLVVSWPKPEKGLGFPARAFAILP
;
A
#
# COMPACT_ATOMS: atom_id res chain seq x y z
N TRP A 1 -8.98 -7.47 -25.26
CA TRP A 1 -8.58 -7.95 -23.93
C TRP A 1 -9.70 -8.86 -23.44
N ALA A 2 -9.37 -9.98 -22.81
CA ALA A 2 -10.39 -10.88 -22.26
C ALA A 2 -11.15 -10.17 -21.12
N GLU A 3 -12.42 -10.51 -20.92
CA GLU A 3 -13.17 -10.02 -19.77
C GLU A 3 -12.57 -10.55 -18.46
N PRO A 4 -12.55 -9.75 -17.38
CA PRO A 4 -12.09 -10.21 -16.07
C PRO A 4 -12.82 -11.48 -15.62
N VAL A 5 -12.09 -12.41 -15.01
CA VAL A 5 -12.57 -13.74 -14.66
C VAL A 5 -13.65 -13.67 -13.60
N LEU A 6 -13.50 -12.83 -12.57
CA LEU A 6 -14.41 -12.75 -11.42
C LEU A 6 -15.40 -11.58 -11.46
N GLN A 7 -15.03 -10.45 -12.09
CA GLN A 7 -15.78 -9.20 -11.95
C GLN A 7 -17.22 -9.32 -12.48
N GLY A 8 -18.20 -8.95 -11.65
CA GLY A 8 -19.62 -8.90 -12.02
C GLY A 8 -20.31 -10.27 -12.14
N LYS A 9 -19.64 -11.37 -11.79
CA LYS A 9 -20.18 -12.73 -11.93
C LYS A 9 -20.60 -13.31 -10.59
N LEU A 10 -21.64 -14.15 -10.59
CA LEU A 10 -21.86 -15.07 -9.49
C LEU A 10 -20.80 -16.18 -9.59
N VAL A 11 -19.95 -16.31 -8.57
CA VAL A 11 -18.91 -17.33 -8.53
C VAL A 11 -19.43 -18.53 -7.76
N ILE A 12 -19.42 -19.71 -8.39
CA ILE A 12 -19.92 -20.96 -7.82
C ILE A 12 -18.76 -21.95 -7.67
N ASP A 13 -18.58 -22.46 -6.47
CA ASP A 13 -17.72 -23.59 -6.20
C ASP A 13 -18.51 -24.90 -6.27
N ALA A 14 -18.24 -25.71 -7.29
CA ALA A 14 -18.89 -27.00 -7.52
C ALA A 14 -18.23 -28.18 -6.78
N ARG A 15 -17.31 -27.91 -5.85
CA ARG A 15 -16.71 -28.89 -4.95
C ARG A 15 -17.66 -29.27 -3.80
N THR A 16 -17.26 -30.29 -3.05
CA THR A 16 -17.98 -30.69 -1.83
C THR A 16 -17.92 -29.59 -0.75
N PRO A 17 -18.86 -29.56 0.21
CA PRO A 17 -18.79 -28.63 1.33
C PRO A 17 -17.49 -28.75 2.14
N GLU A 18 -16.96 -29.97 2.26
CA GLU A 18 -15.69 -30.22 2.94
C GLU A 18 -14.53 -29.52 2.22
N GLU A 19 -14.38 -29.75 0.91
CA GLU A 19 -13.37 -29.07 0.08
C GLU A 19 -13.52 -27.54 0.07
N TYR A 20 -14.76 -27.04 0.16
CA TYR A 20 -15.04 -25.60 0.24
C TYR A 20 -14.57 -25.02 1.58
N SER A 21 -14.80 -25.74 2.67
CA SER A 21 -14.37 -25.33 4.02
C SER A 21 -12.84 -25.31 4.21
N GLU A 22 -12.11 -26.10 3.42
CA GLU A 22 -10.64 -26.11 3.41
C GLU A 22 -10.04 -24.85 2.74
N GLY A 23 -10.83 -24.09 1.99
CA GLY A 23 -10.41 -22.87 1.31
C GLY A 23 -11.12 -22.71 -0.03
N HIS A 24 -11.55 -21.50 -0.35
CA HIS A 24 -12.32 -21.15 -1.55
C HIS A 24 -12.07 -19.70 -1.95
N LEU A 25 -12.43 -19.34 -3.18
CA LEU A 25 -12.41 -17.95 -3.64
C LEU A 25 -13.38 -17.10 -2.80
N GLU A 26 -12.90 -15.95 -2.32
CA GLU A 26 -13.73 -15.02 -1.55
C GLU A 26 -15.00 -14.63 -2.31
N GLY A 27 -16.14 -14.65 -1.62
CA GLY A 27 -17.45 -14.35 -2.19
C GLY A 27 -18.05 -15.45 -3.10
N ALA A 28 -17.36 -16.58 -3.30
CA ALA A 28 -17.95 -17.74 -3.96
C ALA A 28 -19.07 -18.36 -3.12
N VAL A 29 -20.05 -18.99 -3.78
CA VAL A 29 -21.07 -19.79 -3.11
C VAL A 29 -20.85 -21.27 -3.41
N ASN A 30 -20.91 -22.12 -2.39
CA ASN A 30 -20.80 -23.56 -2.59
C ASN A 30 -22.09 -24.13 -3.16
N LEU A 31 -22.00 -24.78 -4.32
CA LEU A 31 -23.09 -25.54 -4.95
C LEU A 31 -22.51 -26.83 -5.52
N PRO A 32 -22.47 -27.92 -4.73
CA PRO A 32 -21.95 -29.21 -5.21
C PRO A 32 -22.67 -29.67 -6.49
N HIS A 33 -21.89 -30.07 -7.50
CA HIS A 33 -22.43 -30.35 -8.85
C HIS A 33 -23.54 -31.43 -8.93
N ASP A 34 -23.64 -32.27 -7.91
CA ASP A 34 -24.57 -33.38 -7.77
C ASP A 34 -25.78 -33.05 -6.89
N ARG A 35 -25.86 -31.81 -6.37
CA ARG A 35 -26.92 -31.35 -5.47
C ARG A 35 -27.69 -30.14 -5.97
N LEU A 36 -27.67 -29.84 -7.27
CA LEU A 36 -28.32 -28.65 -7.83
C LEU A 36 -29.77 -28.41 -7.35
N GLN A 37 -30.56 -29.47 -7.17
CA GLN A 37 -31.95 -29.35 -6.71
C GLN A 37 -32.07 -28.80 -5.29
N ASP A 38 -31.07 -29.04 -4.45
CA ASP A 38 -31.04 -28.63 -3.05
C ASP A 38 -30.63 -27.15 -2.89
N TYR A 39 -30.13 -26.52 -3.97
CA TYR A 39 -29.51 -25.18 -3.94
C TYR A 39 -30.07 -24.22 -5.01
N LEU A 40 -31.28 -24.47 -5.52
CA LEU A 40 -31.88 -23.62 -6.56
C LEU A 40 -32.03 -22.16 -6.13
N GLU A 41 -32.21 -21.91 -4.84
CA GLU A 41 -32.33 -20.58 -4.24
C GLU A 41 -31.05 -19.73 -4.32
N VAL A 42 -29.89 -20.36 -4.46
CA VAL A 42 -28.60 -19.68 -4.67
C VAL A 42 -28.53 -19.06 -6.06
N LEU A 43 -29.25 -19.67 -7.03
CA LEU A 43 -29.16 -19.23 -8.42
C LEU A 43 -29.96 -17.96 -8.65
N PRO A 44 -29.47 -17.05 -9.51
CA PRO A 44 -30.17 -15.81 -9.77
C PRO A 44 -31.46 -16.09 -10.53
N GLY A 45 -32.51 -15.35 -10.19
CA GLY A 45 -33.77 -15.36 -10.95
C GLY A 45 -33.56 -14.86 -12.39
N ASP A 46 -32.68 -13.87 -12.56
CA ASP A 46 -32.23 -13.39 -13.86
C ASP A 46 -31.28 -14.40 -14.52
N LYS A 47 -31.74 -15.02 -15.60
CA LYS A 47 -30.99 -16.03 -16.36
C LYS A 47 -29.85 -15.47 -17.21
N SER A 48 -29.80 -14.14 -17.34
CA SER A 48 -28.73 -13.43 -18.05
C SER A 48 -27.56 -13.02 -17.16
N ARG A 49 -27.72 -13.13 -15.83
CA ARG A 49 -26.62 -12.83 -14.90
C ARG A 49 -25.42 -13.74 -15.20
N PRO A 50 -24.21 -13.19 -15.38
CA PRO A 50 -23.00 -13.98 -15.59
C PRO A 50 -22.72 -14.90 -14.39
N ILE A 51 -22.41 -16.17 -14.66
CA ILE A 51 -22.05 -17.18 -13.67
C ILE A 51 -20.69 -17.79 -14.05
N LEU A 52 -19.75 -17.79 -13.11
CA LEU A 52 -18.50 -18.53 -13.22
C LEU A 52 -18.58 -19.75 -12.29
N ILE A 53 -18.39 -20.95 -12.84
CA ILE A 53 -18.35 -22.19 -12.05
C ILE A 53 -16.94 -22.73 -12.08
N TYR A 54 -16.36 -23.03 -10.92
CA TYR A 54 -15.09 -23.73 -10.80
C TYR A 54 -15.24 -24.99 -9.95
N CYS A 55 -14.25 -25.87 -10.01
CA CYS A 55 -14.14 -26.98 -9.07
C CYS A 55 -12.66 -27.33 -8.87
N LYS A 56 -12.32 -28.58 -8.53
CA LYS A 56 -10.90 -29.01 -8.46
C LYS A 56 -10.19 -29.04 -9.81
N SER A 57 -10.86 -29.39 -10.91
CA SER A 57 -10.22 -29.67 -12.21
C SER A 57 -11.06 -29.30 -13.44
N GLY A 58 -12.11 -28.49 -13.29
CA GLY A 58 -13.07 -28.16 -14.36
C GLY A 58 -14.14 -29.21 -14.71
N ARG A 59 -14.00 -30.47 -14.30
CA ARG A 59 -14.96 -31.54 -14.69
C ARG A 59 -16.34 -31.40 -14.04
N ARG A 60 -16.39 -31.14 -12.72
CA ARG A 60 -17.65 -30.93 -11.98
C ARG A 60 -18.33 -29.63 -12.40
N ALA A 61 -17.52 -28.58 -12.58
CA ALA A 61 -17.97 -27.31 -13.12
C ALA A 61 -18.61 -27.46 -14.52
N GLY A 62 -18.02 -28.27 -15.41
CA GLY A 62 -18.60 -28.56 -16.72
C GLY A 62 -19.95 -29.28 -16.66
N LYS A 63 -20.13 -30.23 -15.73
CA LYS A 63 -21.42 -30.90 -15.51
C LYS A 63 -22.48 -29.93 -14.99
N LEU A 64 -22.14 -29.13 -13.99
CA LEU A 64 -23.07 -28.14 -13.43
C LEU A 64 -23.43 -27.07 -14.46
N LYS A 65 -22.45 -26.61 -15.26
CA LYS A 65 -22.68 -25.69 -16.38
C LYS A 65 -23.76 -26.22 -17.32
N ALA A 66 -23.65 -27.46 -17.79
CA ALA A 66 -24.63 -28.06 -18.68
C ALA A 66 -26.04 -28.08 -18.06
N GLN A 67 -26.14 -28.43 -16.77
CA GLN A 67 -27.42 -28.42 -16.04
C GLN A 67 -28.03 -27.01 -15.89
N LEU A 68 -27.21 -25.96 -15.75
CA LEU A 68 -27.67 -24.59 -15.70
C LEU A 68 -28.10 -24.09 -17.09
N GLU A 69 -27.36 -24.42 -18.14
CA GLU A 69 -27.71 -24.07 -19.52
C GLU A 69 -29.05 -24.71 -19.94
N GLU A 70 -29.29 -25.97 -19.57
CA GLU A 70 -30.59 -26.65 -19.76
C GLU A 70 -31.75 -25.93 -19.03
N ARG A 71 -31.47 -25.20 -17.95
CA ARG A 71 -32.44 -24.40 -17.18
C ARG A 71 -32.55 -22.95 -17.66
N GLY A 72 -31.94 -22.63 -18.81
CA GLY A 72 -32.06 -21.33 -19.48
C GLY A 72 -31.04 -20.28 -19.08
N TYR A 73 -30.06 -20.60 -18.22
CA TYR A 73 -28.95 -19.67 -17.95
C TYR A 73 -28.05 -19.56 -19.18
N ASN A 74 -27.86 -18.36 -19.71
CA ASN A 74 -27.21 -18.17 -21.02
C ASN A 74 -25.79 -17.56 -20.93
N GLN A 75 -25.32 -17.21 -19.72
CA GLN A 75 -23.98 -16.68 -19.47
C GLN A 75 -23.25 -17.50 -18.39
N VAL A 76 -23.02 -18.79 -18.65
CA VAL A 76 -22.36 -19.70 -17.71
C VAL A 76 -20.96 -20.08 -18.22
N VAL A 77 -19.93 -19.78 -17.45
CA VAL A 77 -18.52 -20.04 -17.78
C VAL A 77 -17.99 -21.16 -16.89
N ASN A 78 -17.33 -22.16 -17.50
CA ASN A 78 -16.53 -23.13 -16.75
C ASN A 78 -15.14 -22.53 -16.53
N GLY A 79 -14.86 -22.08 -15.31
CA GLY A 79 -13.59 -21.50 -14.90
C GLY A 79 -12.45 -22.50 -14.73
N GLY A 80 -12.72 -23.81 -14.80
CA GLY A 80 -11.71 -24.85 -14.66
C GLY A 80 -11.47 -25.29 -13.21
N GLY A 81 -10.21 -25.49 -12.84
CA GLY A 81 -9.79 -25.75 -11.47
C GLY A 81 -9.71 -24.47 -10.62
N LEU A 82 -9.79 -24.59 -9.30
CA LEU A 82 -9.59 -23.48 -8.36
C LEU A 82 -8.29 -22.71 -8.67
N VAL A 83 -7.19 -23.44 -8.84
CA VAL A 83 -5.86 -22.88 -9.17
C VAL A 83 -5.86 -22.12 -10.51
N ASP A 84 -6.66 -22.56 -11.49
CA ASP A 84 -6.74 -21.89 -12.79
C ASP A 84 -7.44 -20.54 -12.64
N VAL A 85 -8.52 -20.49 -11.84
CA VAL A 85 -9.27 -19.27 -11.58
C VAL A 85 -8.46 -18.30 -10.72
N GLU A 86 -7.77 -18.76 -9.68
CA GLU A 86 -6.87 -17.93 -8.86
C GLU A 86 -5.77 -17.30 -9.71
N ARG A 87 -5.14 -18.08 -10.59
CA ARG A 87 -4.11 -17.58 -11.51
C ARG A 87 -4.67 -16.51 -12.44
N ALA A 88 -5.86 -16.73 -12.99
CA ALA A 88 -6.48 -15.79 -13.91
C ALA A 88 -6.91 -14.51 -13.19
N ALA A 89 -7.44 -14.61 -11.97
CA ALA A 89 -7.79 -13.47 -11.14
C ALA A 89 -6.57 -12.58 -10.81
N LEU A 90 -5.43 -13.19 -10.47
CA LEU A 90 -4.20 -12.45 -10.24
C LEU A 90 -3.68 -11.78 -11.53
N ALA A 91 -3.80 -12.45 -12.68
CA ALA A 91 -3.44 -11.88 -13.97
C ALA A 91 -4.32 -10.67 -14.33
N ASP A 92 -5.63 -10.75 -14.07
CA ASP A 92 -6.56 -9.64 -14.28
C ASP A 92 -6.27 -8.46 -13.36
N ALA A 93 -6.01 -8.72 -12.07
CA ALA A 93 -5.59 -7.69 -11.12
C ALA A 93 -4.31 -6.98 -11.61
N TYR A 94 -3.32 -7.74 -12.09
CA TYR A 94 -2.11 -7.15 -12.67
C TYR A 94 -2.41 -6.28 -13.90
N GLN A 95 -3.26 -6.72 -14.84
CA GLN A 95 -3.63 -5.91 -16.00
C GLN A 95 -4.37 -4.63 -15.58
N LEU A 96 -5.24 -4.73 -14.58
CA LEU A 96 -5.94 -3.58 -14.02
C LEU A 96 -4.95 -2.56 -13.48
N LEU A 97 -4.07 -2.96 -12.54
CA LEU A 97 -3.05 -2.09 -11.95
C LEU A 97 -2.15 -1.47 -13.02
N LYS A 98 -1.72 -2.27 -14.01
CA LYS A 98 -0.89 -1.80 -15.12
C LYS A 98 -1.56 -0.72 -15.98
N SER A 99 -2.90 -0.74 -16.10
CA SER A 99 -3.64 0.27 -16.86
C SER A 99 -3.89 1.59 -16.11
N ARG A 100 -3.60 1.63 -14.80
CA ARG A 100 -3.81 2.83 -13.98
C ARG A 100 -2.67 3.82 -14.10
N GLN A 101 -2.89 5.02 -13.57
CA GLN A 101 -1.84 6.00 -13.36
C GLN A 101 -1.05 5.66 -12.10
N TRP A 102 0.27 5.85 -12.17
CA TRP A 102 1.21 5.60 -11.08
C TRP A 102 1.86 6.93 -10.72
N VAL A 103 1.78 7.33 -9.45
CA VAL A 103 2.35 8.57 -8.93
C VAL A 103 3.53 8.22 -8.04
N ASP A 104 4.72 8.71 -8.39
CA ASP A 104 5.91 8.53 -7.56
C ASP A 104 5.83 9.46 -6.35
N LEU A 105 5.81 8.89 -5.14
CA LEU A 105 5.70 9.62 -3.87
C LEU A 105 7.05 9.79 -3.18
N THR A 106 8.14 9.54 -3.91
CA THR A 106 9.51 9.49 -3.40
C THR A 106 10.34 10.61 -4.01
N HIS A 107 11.00 11.41 -3.16
CA HIS A 107 12.02 12.33 -3.64
C HIS A 107 13.26 11.55 -4.13
N SER A 108 13.84 12.00 -5.26
CA SER A 108 15.19 11.56 -5.61
C SER A 108 16.18 12.12 -4.58
N PHE A 109 17.01 11.26 -4.01
CA PHE A 109 18.01 11.66 -3.02
C PHE A 109 19.40 11.88 -3.63
N SER A 110 20.15 12.82 -3.08
CA SER A 110 21.51 13.20 -3.45
C SER A 110 22.25 13.69 -2.21
N PRO A 111 23.59 13.88 -2.24
CA PRO A 111 24.33 14.45 -1.12
C PRO A 111 23.85 15.82 -0.62
N THR A 112 23.02 16.53 -1.37
CA THR A 112 22.64 17.93 -1.10
C THR A 112 21.18 18.09 -0.70
N ILE A 113 20.46 17.00 -0.45
CA ILE A 113 19.05 17.09 -0.05
C ILE A 113 18.90 17.66 1.37
N PRO A 114 17.71 18.16 1.73
CA PRO A 114 17.32 18.32 3.11
C PRO A 114 17.50 17.05 3.93
N VAL A 115 18.03 17.25 5.14
CA VAL A 115 18.25 16.23 6.16
C VAL A 115 17.84 16.83 7.50
N TRP A 116 17.46 15.95 8.42
CA TRP A 116 17.25 16.30 9.81
C TRP A 116 18.55 16.84 10.45
N GLU A 117 18.44 17.79 11.38
CA GLU A 117 19.57 18.61 11.84
C GLU A 117 20.69 17.82 12.55
N GLY A 118 20.39 16.67 13.15
CA GLY A 118 21.39 15.81 13.77
C GLY A 118 22.09 14.85 12.79
N PHE A 119 21.71 14.85 11.50
CA PHE A 119 22.36 14.02 10.48
C PHE A 119 23.18 14.87 9.49
N GLY A 120 24.24 14.24 8.97
CA GLY A 120 25.07 14.83 7.91
C GLY A 120 24.56 14.51 6.50
N PRO A 121 25.07 15.21 5.48
CA PRO A 121 24.82 14.84 4.09
C PRO A 121 25.38 13.44 3.79
N ALA A 122 24.74 12.73 2.85
CA ALA A 122 25.28 11.48 2.34
C ALA A 122 26.53 11.72 1.47
N GLU A 123 27.39 10.72 1.37
CA GLU A 123 28.53 10.75 0.45
C GLU A 123 28.33 9.75 -0.69
N PHE A 124 28.36 10.25 -1.92
CA PHE A 124 28.30 9.42 -3.12
C PHE A 124 29.64 9.53 -3.85
N ARG A 125 30.25 8.38 -4.13
CA ARG A 125 31.51 8.32 -4.87
C ARG A 125 31.54 7.13 -5.81
N PRO A 126 32.38 7.13 -6.86
CA PRO A 126 32.61 5.93 -7.63
C PRO A 126 33.04 4.78 -6.73
N ALA A 127 32.43 3.61 -6.91
CA ALA A 127 32.91 2.39 -6.30
C ALA A 127 34.30 2.08 -6.87
N ALA A 128 35.19 1.60 -6.01
CA ALA A 128 36.57 1.32 -6.35
C ALA A 128 36.92 -0.12 -5.98
N ASP A 129 37.86 -0.70 -6.73
CA ASP A 129 38.46 -1.98 -6.42
C ASP A 129 39.17 -1.92 -5.06
N PRO A 130 38.80 -2.78 -4.07
CA PRO A 130 39.41 -2.76 -2.75
C PRO A 130 40.92 -3.01 -2.74
N SER A 131 41.46 -3.69 -3.76
CA SER A 131 42.88 -4.03 -3.84
C SER A 131 43.74 -2.91 -4.44
N THR A 132 43.17 -2.12 -5.35
CA THR A 132 43.91 -1.07 -6.08
C THR A 132 43.49 0.36 -5.72
N GLY A 133 42.33 0.53 -5.10
CA GLY A 133 41.72 1.84 -4.82
C GLY A 133 41.26 2.58 -6.08
N GLN A 134 41.35 1.97 -7.26
CA GLN A 134 40.94 2.61 -8.51
C GLN A 134 39.43 2.46 -8.73
N ALA A 135 38.79 3.57 -9.10
CA ALA A 135 37.39 3.58 -9.49
C ALA A 135 37.15 2.76 -10.76
N TYR A 136 36.01 2.05 -10.81
CA TYR A 136 35.60 1.32 -12.00
C TYR A 136 35.14 2.27 -13.11
N SER A 137 35.56 2.01 -14.35
CA SER A 137 35.16 2.76 -15.54
C SER A 137 34.61 1.85 -16.64
N LEU A 138 33.77 2.42 -17.53
CA LEU A 138 33.25 1.67 -18.67
C LEU A 138 34.36 1.26 -19.64
N GLU A 139 35.35 2.13 -19.90
CA GLU A 139 36.41 1.84 -20.87
C GLU A 139 37.35 0.72 -20.39
N LYS A 140 37.68 0.70 -19.10
CA LYS A 140 38.64 -0.25 -18.53
C LYS A 140 37.97 -1.54 -18.07
N ASP A 141 36.83 -1.43 -17.39
CA ASP A 141 36.25 -2.52 -16.62
C ASP A 141 34.90 -3.00 -17.20
N GLY A 142 34.30 -2.24 -18.12
CA GLY A 142 33.01 -2.56 -18.75
C GLY A 142 31.78 -2.23 -17.91
N PHE A 143 31.95 -1.63 -16.72
CA PHE A 143 30.86 -1.23 -15.84
C PHE A 143 31.23 -0.01 -14.98
N ARG A 144 30.23 0.59 -14.34
CA ARG A 144 30.39 1.60 -13.29
C ARG A 144 29.47 1.26 -12.13
N ALA A 145 29.89 1.58 -10.93
CA ALA A 145 29.08 1.45 -9.73
C ALA A 145 29.32 2.64 -8.80
N THR A 146 28.35 2.92 -7.95
CA THR A 146 28.41 3.99 -6.94
C THR A 146 28.53 3.36 -5.56
N HIS A 147 29.42 3.90 -4.74
CA HIS A 147 29.46 3.65 -3.31
C HIS A 147 28.63 4.74 -2.62
N TYR A 148 27.74 4.30 -1.74
CA TYR A 148 26.85 5.15 -0.94
C TYR A 148 27.25 5.06 0.53
N SER A 149 27.41 6.20 1.18
CA SER A 149 27.47 6.32 2.64
C SER A 149 26.35 7.27 3.06
N LEU A 150 25.37 6.75 3.79
CA LEU A 150 24.17 7.47 4.21
C LEU A 150 23.63 6.91 5.53
N VAL A 151 22.89 7.75 6.26
CA VAL A 151 22.06 7.32 7.41
C VAL A 151 20.77 6.65 6.91
N GLY A 152 20.14 5.80 7.72
CA GLY A 152 18.89 5.12 7.36
C GLY A 152 17.74 6.10 7.04
N GLN A 153 17.59 7.13 7.87
CA GLN A 153 16.60 8.19 7.72
C GLN A 153 17.02 9.26 6.69
N TYR A 154 17.26 8.87 5.44
CA TYR A 154 17.76 9.78 4.39
C TYR A 154 16.77 9.93 3.22
N GLY A 155 16.32 11.16 2.95
CA GLY A 155 15.30 11.43 1.93
C GLY A 155 13.95 10.85 2.33
N THR A 156 13.11 10.44 1.35
CA THR A 156 11.91 9.65 1.66
C THR A 156 12.33 8.30 2.23
N HIS A 157 11.94 8.01 3.46
CA HIS A 157 12.45 6.87 4.22
C HIS A 157 11.35 6.23 5.07
N ILE A 158 11.64 5.03 5.56
CA ILE A 158 10.75 4.31 6.48
C ILE A 158 11.36 4.24 7.87
N ASP A 159 10.51 4.45 8.88
CA ASP A 159 10.84 4.22 10.28
C ASP A 159 10.09 2.98 10.81
N PRO A 160 10.83 1.91 11.15
CA PRO A 160 10.25 0.73 11.78
C PRO A 160 10.05 0.97 13.30
N PRO A 161 9.22 0.16 13.98
CA PRO A 161 9.06 0.24 15.43
C PRO A 161 10.38 0.24 16.21
N ALA A 162 11.37 -0.55 15.75
CA ALA A 162 12.69 -0.66 16.37
C ALA A 162 13.46 0.68 16.45
N HIS A 163 13.06 1.70 15.67
CA HIS A 163 13.68 3.01 15.69
C HIS A 163 13.51 3.70 17.06
N PHE A 164 12.35 3.53 17.72
CA PHE A 164 12.01 4.13 19.02
C PHE A 164 11.61 3.11 20.10
N SER A 165 11.63 1.81 19.78
CA SER A 165 11.30 0.73 20.71
C SER A 165 12.37 -0.36 20.68
N ALA A 166 13.03 -0.63 21.81
CA ALA A 166 14.09 -1.64 21.88
C ALA A 166 13.63 -3.06 21.50
N GLU A 167 12.36 -3.37 21.74
CA GLU A 167 11.72 -4.64 21.39
C GLU A 167 10.86 -4.54 20.10
N GLY A 168 10.94 -3.40 19.42
CA GLY A 168 10.19 -3.14 18.20
C GLY A 168 10.67 -4.00 17.02
N GLN A 169 9.79 -4.21 16.06
CA GLN A 169 10.15 -4.87 14.80
C GLN A 169 11.18 -4.04 14.03
N THR A 170 12.19 -4.70 13.47
CA THR A 170 13.15 -4.11 12.53
C THR A 170 12.66 -4.21 11.09
N LEU A 171 13.29 -3.48 10.15
CA LEU A 171 12.84 -3.45 8.74
C LEU A 171 12.73 -4.82 8.07
N ASP A 172 13.58 -5.77 8.44
CA ASP A 172 13.58 -7.13 7.91
C ASP A 172 12.47 -8.03 8.47
N GLN A 173 11.75 -7.55 9.47
CA GLN A 173 10.67 -8.25 10.17
C GLN A 173 9.28 -7.72 9.82
N ILE A 174 9.16 -6.55 9.19
CA ILE A 174 7.88 -6.01 8.73
C ILE A 174 7.31 -6.94 7.63
N PRO A 175 6.05 -7.40 7.73
CA PRO A 175 5.44 -8.27 6.73
C PRO A 175 5.34 -7.62 5.35
N ILE A 176 5.61 -8.39 4.29
CA ILE A 176 5.57 -7.88 2.90
C ILE A 176 4.15 -7.50 2.46
N GLU A 177 3.14 -8.04 3.10
CA GLU A 177 1.73 -7.73 2.87
C GLU A 177 1.43 -6.26 3.22
N GLN A 178 2.22 -5.66 4.11
CA GLN A 178 2.09 -4.24 4.48
C GLN A 178 2.79 -3.31 3.47
N MET A 179 3.49 -3.84 2.47
CA MET A 179 4.08 -3.04 1.38
C MET A 179 3.06 -2.60 0.34
N ILE A 180 1.83 -3.13 0.37
CA ILE A 180 0.72 -2.74 -0.51
C ILE A 180 -0.52 -2.51 0.35
N LEU A 181 -0.97 -1.26 0.47
CA LEU A 181 -2.07 -0.88 1.35
C LEU A 181 -3.09 0.00 0.60
N PRO A 182 -4.39 -0.07 0.94
CA PRO A 182 -5.31 1.01 0.63
C PRO A 182 -4.76 2.33 1.18
N MET A 183 -4.90 3.43 0.47
CA MET A 183 -4.37 4.73 0.88
C MET A 183 -5.48 5.77 0.98
N VAL A 184 -5.41 6.58 2.03
CA VAL A 184 -6.20 7.82 2.16
C VAL A 184 -5.27 9.02 2.27
N VAL A 185 -5.72 10.17 1.79
CA VAL A 185 -4.98 11.44 1.86
C VAL A 185 -5.81 12.48 2.60
N PHE A 186 -5.29 12.94 3.73
CA PHE A 186 -5.80 14.11 4.44
C PHE A 186 -5.12 15.37 3.88
N ASP A 187 -5.90 16.24 3.22
CA ASP A 187 -5.40 17.50 2.69
C ASP A 187 -5.70 18.65 3.66
N ILE A 188 -4.67 19.13 4.36
CA ILE A 188 -4.79 20.30 5.25
C ILE A 188 -4.31 21.59 4.59
N THR A 189 -3.90 21.57 3.32
CA THR A 189 -3.39 22.75 2.61
C THR A 189 -4.32 23.97 2.66
N PRO A 190 -5.67 23.83 2.64
CA PRO A 190 -6.56 24.98 2.79
C PRO A 190 -6.44 25.70 4.14
N LYS A 191 -6.07 24.97 5.21
CA LYS A 191 -5.94 25.49 6.59
C LYS A 191 -4.60 26.23 6.80
N LEU A 192 -3.62 26.00 5.92
CA LEU A 192 -2.27 26.57 6.04
C LEU A 192 -2.16 28.06 5.73
N ALA A 193 -3.18 28.63 5.06
CA ALA A 193 -3.23 30.07 4.81
C ALA A 193 -3.40 30.87 6.12
N ASP A 194 -4.19 30.35 7.05
CA ASP A 194 -4.49 30.99 8.32
C ASP A 194 -3.51 30.56 9.43
N ASN A 195 -3.16 29.28 9.46
CA ASN A 195 -2.17 28.72 10.37
C ASN A 195 -1.12 27.92 9.60
N PRO A 196 0.02 28.51 9.23
CA PRO A 196 1.07 27.82 8.47
C PRO A 196 1.65 26.57 9.14
N ALA A 197 1.42 26.37 10.43
CA ALA A 197 1.82 25.21 11.22
C ALA A 197 0.59 24.47 11.79
N HIS A 198 -0.53 24.46 11.05
CA HIS A 198 -1.71 23.68 11.42
C HIS A 198 -1.34 22.21 11.55
N GLU A 199 -1.71 21.62 12.68
CA GLU A 199 -1.58 20.19 12.93
C GLU A 199 -2.92 19.52 12.65
N LEU A 200 -2.91 18.40 11.92
CA LEU A 200 -4.14 17.64 11.66
C LEU A 200 -4.76 17.21 12.99
N THR A 201 -6.00 17.61 13.23
CA THR A 201 -6.77 17.31 14.44
C THR A 201 -7.77 16.17 14.22
N VAL A 202 -8.36 15.66 15.31
CA VAL A 202 -9.47 14.70 15.22
C VAL A 202 -10.69 15.30 14.51
N ASP A 203 -10.98 16.58 14.73
CA ASP A 203 -12.11 17.25 14.06
C ASP A 203 -11.89 17.36 12.55
N ASP A 204 -10.65 17.60 12.11
CA ASP A 204 -10.30 17.58 10.68
C ASP A 204 -10.52 16.20 10.05
N ILE A 205 -10.18 15.13 10.78
CA ILE A 205 -10.42 13.74 10.33
C ILE A 205 -11.93 13.48 10.22
N LEU A 206 -12.72 13.90 11.22
CA LEU A 206 -14.18 13.70 11.19
C LEU A 206 -14.86 14.53 10.08
N GLU A 207 -14.37 15.74 9.81
CA GLU A 207 -14.80 16.56 8.68
C GLU A 207 -14.51 15.84 7.35
N TRP A 208 -13.28 15.33 7.18
CA TRP A 208 -12.88 14.55 6.02
C TRP A 208 -13.74 13.29 5.84
N GLU A 209 -14.05 12.57 6.92
CA GLU A 209 -14.88 11.36 6.85
C GLU A 209 -16.34 11.63 6.47
N ASN A 210 -16.87 12.81 6.80
CA ASN A 210 -18.21 13.21 6.38
C ASN A 210 -18.30 13.39 4.85
N GLU A 211 -17.19 13.75 4.20
CA GLU A 211 -17.13 13.92 2.74
C GLU A 211 -16.74 12.63 2.02
N HIS A 212 -15.74 11.91 2.54
CA HIS A 212 -15.08 10.82 1.82
C HIS A 212 -15.43 9.41 2.33
N GLY A 213 -16.23 9.34 3.40
CA GLY A 213 -16.54 8.10 4.10
C GLY A 213 -15.51 7.78 5.19
N ARG A 214 -15.86 6.79 6.02
CA ARG A 214 -14.99 6.37 7.14
C ARG A 214 -13.63 5.90 6.62
N VAL A 215 -12.55 6.29 7.31
CA VAL A 215 -11.20 5.79 7.08
C VAL A 215 -11.20 4.26 7.14
N PRO A 216 -10.78 3.56 6.06
CA PRO A 216 -10.78 2.11 6.02
C PRO A 216 -9.78 1.52 7.02
N GLU A 217 -10.18 0.44 7.70
CA GLU A 217 -9.26 -0.37 8.51
C GLU A 217 -8.14 -0.94 7.62
N GLY A 218 -6.92 -0.99 8.15
CA GLY A 218 -5.76 -1.51 7.44
C GLY A 218 -5.20 -0.57 6.36
N CYS A 219 -5.66 0.68 6.26
CA CYS A 219 -5.12 1.62 5.26
C CYS A 219 -3.80 2.28 5.71
N PHE A 220 -3.13 2.92 4.75
CA PHE A 220 -2.10 3.91 4.97
C PHE A 220 -2.73 5.31 4.98
N ALA A 221 -2.45 6.12 6.00
CA ALA A 221 -2.94 7.49 6.12
C ALA A 221 -1.83 8.49 5.78
N ALA A 222 -1.98 9.23 4.68
CA ALA A 222 -1.03 10.26 4.27
C ALA A 222 -1.54 11.66 4.63
N LEU A 223 -0.64 12.53 5.11
CA LEU A 223 -0.91 13.93 5.37
C LEU A 223 -0.28 14.81 4.29
N ARG A 224 -1.13 15.42 3.46
CA ARG A 224 -0.74 16.40 2.46
C ARG A 224 -0.69 17.79 3.07
N THR A 225 0.46 18.43 2.92
CA THR A 225 0.74 19.79 3.40
C THR A 225 1.35 20.68 2.32
N ASP A 226 1.64 20.13 1.14
CA ASP A 226 2.38 20.77 0.04
C ASP A 226 3.80 21.24 0.44
N LEU A 227 4.31 20.82 1.60
CA LEU A 227 5.66 21.19 2.07
C LEU A 227 6.74 20.64 1.12
N SER A 228 6.50 19.50 0.47
CA SER A 228 7.43 18.93 -0.53
C SER A 228 7.66 19.84 -1.74
N LYS A 229 6.79 20.84 -1.99
CA LYS A 229 7.00 21.86 -3.03
C LYS A 229 8.15 22.81 -2.69
N ASP A 230 8.50 22.92 -1.40
CA ASP A 230 9.60 23.74 -0.90
C ASP A 230 10.94 22.98 -0.81
N TRP A 231 11.02 21.72 -1.30
CA TRP A 231 12.15 20.79 -1.15
C TRP A 231 13.56 21.40 -1.30
N ASN A 232 13.75 22.30 -2.25
CA ASN A 232 15.06 22.91 -2.53
C ASN A 232 15.28 24.25 -1.80
N SER A 233 14.46 24.58 -0.81
CA SER A 233 14.50 25.84 -0.07
C SER A 233 14.55 25.61 1.44
N ASP A 234 15.01 26.63 2.18
CA ASP A 234 15.03 26.58 3.65
C ASP A 234 13.63 26.46 4.26
N ARG A 235 12.57 26.80 3.50
CA ARG A 235 11.19 26.68 3.94
C ARG A 235 10.78 25.21 4.17
N PHE A 236 11.43 24.25 3.51
CA PHE A 236 11.20 22.83 3.78
C PHE A 236 11.57 22.45 5.23
N ARG A 237 12.64 23.03 5.76
CA ARG A 237 13.16 22.75 7.12
C ARG A 237 12.58 23.69 8.19
N ARG A 238 11.45 24.34 7.91
CA ARG A 238 10.87 25.32 8.83
C ARG A 238 10.37 24.64 10.11
N HIS A 239 10.46 25.37 11.22
CA HIS A 239 9.85 24.98 12.48
C HIS A 239 9.11 26.19 13.08
N PRO A 240 7.87 26.05 13.58
CA PRO A 240 7.04 24.85 13.45
C PRO A 240 6.60 24.61 11.99
N PHE A 241 6.21 23.37 11.70
CA PHE A 241 5.72 22.91 10.40
C PHE A 241 4.32 22.30 10.54
N PRO A 242 3.55 22.18 9.45
CA PRO A 242 2.27 21.48 9.48
C PRO A 242 2.49 19.98 9.66
N ALA A 243 1.83 19.39 10.65
CA ALA A 243 2.19 18.07 11.17
C ALA A 243 0.95 17.27 11.61
N TRP A 244 1.16 16.09 12.18
CA TRP A 244 0.09 15.37 12.86
C TRP A 244 -0.01 15.83 14.32
N SER A 245 -1.23 15.99 14.85
CA SER A 245 -1.38 16.10 16.31
C SER A 245 -1.24 14.71 16.96
N PRO A 246 -0.69 14.59 18.19
CA PRO A 246 -0.64 13.32 18.91
C PRO A 246 -2.01 12.66 19.08
N GLU A 247 -3.07 13.43 19.28
CA GLU A 247 -4.45 12.95 19.40
C GLU A 247 -4.98 12.38 18.08
N ALA A 248 -4.66 13.01 16.96
CA ALA A 248 -5.06 12.53 15.63
C ALA A 248 -4.39 11.19 15.29
N ILE A 249 -3.09 11.05 15.56
CA ILE A 249 -2.37 9.77 15.40
C ILE A 249 -3.03 8.68 16.25
N ARG A 250 -3.23 8.93 17.55
CA ARG A 250 -3.87 7.93 18.44
C ARG A 250 -5.26 7.57 17.95
N PHE A 251 -6.05 8.55 17.51
CA PHE A 251 -7.40 8.31 16.98
C PHE A 251 -7.38 7.42 15.75
N LEU A 252 -6.52 7.68 14.76
CA LEU A 252 -6.42 6.87 13.55
C LEU A 252 -6.03 5.43 13.86
N TYR A 253 -5.01 5.21 14.69
CA TYR A 253 -4.58 3.86 15.05
C TYR A 253 -5.61 3.13 15.92
N GLN A 254 -6.15 3.78 16.97
CA GLN A 254 -7.01 3.11 17.95
C GLN A 254 -8.47 3.00 17.51
N GLN A 255 -8.99 3.96 16.74
CA GLN A 255 -10.42 4.04 16.39
C GLN A 255 -10.69 3.73 14.91
N ARG A 256 -9.67 3.77 14.05
CA ARG A 256 -9.78 3.40 12.62
C ARG A 256 -8.94 2.19 12.24
N GLY A 257 -7.94 1.82 13.04
CA GLY A 257 -7.14 0.63 12.77
C GLY A 257 -6.27 0.77 11.52
N ILE A 258 -5.73 1.97 11.25
CA ILE A 258 -4.77 2.16 10.16
C ILE A 258 -3.52 1.30 10.41
N THR A 259 -2.84 0.91 9.33
CA THR A 259 -1.59 0.11 9.44
C THR A 259 -0.37 1.01 9.67
N ALA A 260 -0.32 2.14 8.96
CA ALA A 260 0.81 3.05 8.94
C ALA A 260 0.38 4.47 8.51
N ASN A 261 1.22 5.46 8.79
CA ASN A 261 1.03 6.84 8.35
C ASN A 261 2.23 7.36 7.55
N GLY A 262 2.05 8.48 6.86
CA GLY A 262 3.17 9.20 6.26
C GLY A 262 2.86 10.64 5.91
N HIS A 263 3.89 11.43 5.66
CA HIS A 263 3.78 12.88 5.54
C HIS A 263 4.95 13.49 4.77
N GLU A 264 4.83 14.78 4.41
CA GLU A 264 5.84 15.48 3.61
C GLU A 264 6.98 16.11 4.43
N ALA A 265 6.76 16.34 5.73
CA ALA A 265 7.76 16.92 6.64
C ALA A 265 8.89 15.94 7.02
N LEU A 266 9.91 16.49 7.70
CA LEU A 266 11.08 15.75 8.21
C LEU A 266 10.82 15.03 9.53
N ASP A 267 9.71 15.33 10.20
CA ASP A 267 9.34 14.77 11.48
C ASP A 267 7.80 14.71 11.54
N THR A 268 7.29 13.82 12.37
CA THR A 268 5.84 13.52 12.45
C THR A 268 5.02 14.61 13.14
N ASP A 269 5.59 15.25 14.17
CA ASP A 269 4.91 16.22 15.03
C ASP A 269 5.87 17.30 15.55
N ASN A 270 5.33 18.44 16.02
CA ASN A 270 6.15 19.55 16.53
C ASN A 270 6.45 19.45 18.04
N THR A 271 6.09 18.36 18.72
CA THR A 271 6.29 18.29 20.17
C THR A 271 7.78 18.13 20.49
N PRO A 272 8.26 18.63 21.65
CA PRO A 272 9.69 18.60 21.98
C PRO A 272 10.33 17.20 22.02
N ASN A 273 9.52 16.14 22.16
CA ASN A 273 10.00 14.76 22.26
C ASN A 273 9.34 13.83 21.23
N LEU A 274 8.80 14.37 20.13
CA LEU A 274 8.15 13.59 19.08
C LEU A 274 7.11 12.61 19.65
N GLU A 275 6.16 13.13 20.44
CA GLU A 275 5.18 12.34 21.19
C GLU A 275 4.31 11.46 20.29
N ALA A 276 3.99 11.92 19.07
CA ALA A 276 3.18 11.15 18.13
C ALA A 276 3.99 10.01 17.51
N GLU A 277 5.21 10.29 17.06
CA GLU A 277 6.14 9.29 16.52
C GLU A 277 6.56 8.26 17.57
N THR A 278 6.98 8.74 18.76
CA THR A 278 7.33 7.88 19.89
C THR A 278 6.18 6.94 20.21
N TRP A 279 4.94 7.47 20.27
CA TRP A 279 3.78 6.65 20.55
C TRP A 279 3.54 5.61 19.44
N LEU A 280 3.50 6.00 18.16
CA LEU A 280 3.15 5.06 17.08
C LEU A 280 4.18 3.92 16.95
N LEU A 281 5.47 4.24 17.01
CA LEU A 281 6.55 3.26 16.88
C LEU A 281 6.62 2.33 18.09
N GLN A 282 6.37 2.83 19.30
CA GLN A 282 6.30 1.99 20.50
C GLN A 282 5.07 1.07 20.53
N HIS A 283 4.03 1.38 19.77
CA HIS A 283 2.84 0.54 19.62
C HIS A 283 2.92 -0.42 18.43
N GLY A 284 4.10 -0.56 17.80
CA GLY A 284 4.36 -1.56 16.77
C GLY A 284 3.95 -1.14 15.36
N HIS A 285 3.70 0.15 15.14
CA HIS A 285 3.42 0.70 13.82
C HIS A 285 4.68 1.25 13.15
N TRP A 286 4.63 1.46 11.83
CA TRP A 286 5.71 2.08 11.06
C TRP A 286 5.18 3.28 10.27
N GLN A 287 6.08 4.12 9.77
CA GLN A 287 5.71 5.29 8.98
C GLN A 287 6.66 5.58 7.83
N VAL A 288 6.24 6.48 6.94
CA VAL A 288 7.08 7.03 5.87
C VAL A 288 7.11 8.54 5.98
N GLU A 289 8.31 9.10 6.10
CA GLU A 289 8.52 10.54 6.16
C GLU A 289 9.03 11.09 4.82
N VAL A 290 8.99 12.42 4.68
CA VAL A 290 9.56 13.12 3.52
C VAL A 290 8.94 12.64 2.19
N MET A 291 7.63 12.40 2.17
CA MET A 291 6.89 12.04 0.96
C MET A 291 6.73 13.26 0.02
N THR A 292 6.42 13.00 -1.26
CA THR A 292 6.12 14.05 -2.25
C THR A 292 4.91 13.72 -3.11
N ASN A 293 4.45 14.68 -3.93
CA ASN A 293 3.38 14.51 -4.92
C ASN A 293 2.04 14.01 -4.35
N LEU A 294 1.77 14.21 -3.06
CA LEU A 294 0.47 13.88 -2.46
C LEU A 294 -0.67 14.73 -3.06
N ASP A 295 -0.35 15.86 -3.70
CA ASP A 295 -1.31 16.67 -4.47
C ASP A 295 -1.83 15.99 -5.75
N GLN A 296 -1.21 14.89 -6.18
CA GLN A 296 -1.63 14.10 -7.33
C GLN A 296 -2.44 12.86 -6.94
N VAL A 297 -2.62 12.60 -5.64
CA VAL A 297 -3.32 11.43 -5.12
C VAL A 297 -4.72 11.85 -4.64
N PRO A 298 -5.80 11.15 -5.05
CA PRO A 298 -7.14 11.46 -4.57
C PRO A 298 -7.27 11.14 -3.08
N ALA A 299 -8.27 11.75 -2.42
CA ALA A 299 -8.55 11.51 -1.00
C ALA A 299 -8.73 10.01 -0.69
N THR A 300 -9.43 9.26 -1.57
CA THR A 300 -9.69 7.82 -1.40
C THR A 300 -9.52 7.03 -2.69
N GLY A 301 -9.37 5.70 -2.56
CA GLY A 301 -9.39 4.76 -3.68
C GLY A 301 -8.01 4.46 -4.29
N ALA A 302 -6.96 5.16 -3.87
CA ALA A 302 -5.59 4.85 -4.26
C ALA A 302 -5.05 3.63 -3.49
N LEU A 303 -4.09 2.93 -4.10
CA LEU A 303 -3.26 1.93 -3.42
C LEU A 303 -1.86 2.51 -3.22
N LEU A 304 -1.36 2.52 -1.98
CA LEU A 304 0.04 2.71 -1.70
C LEU A 304 0.80 1.44 -2.05
N VAL A 305 1.94 1.60 -2.72
CA VAL A 305 3.02 0.61 -2.72
C VAL A 305 4.25 1.27 -2.13
N VAL A 306 4.82 0.65 -1.10
CA VAL A 306 6.06 1.10 -0.45
C VAL A 306 7.01 -0.06 -0.30
N SER A 307 8.28 0.14 -0.66
CA SER A 307 9.31 -0.88 -0.54
C SER A 307 10.61 -0.28 -0.03
N TRP A 308 11.45 -1.10 0.58
CA TRP A 308 12.77 -0.72 1.07
C TRP A 308 13.73 -1.90 0.90
N PRO A 309 15.04 -1.65 0.83
CA PRO A 309 16.06 -2.67 1.05
C PRO A 309 15.84 -3.38 2.38
N LYS A 310 16.26 -4.65 2.49
CA LYS A 310 16.04 -5.49 3.66
C LYS A 310 17.33 -5.68 4.49
N PRO A 311 17.89 -4.63 5.14
CA PRO A 311 19.03 -4.80 6.02
C PRO A 311 18.61 -5.62 7.25
N GLU A 312 19.42 -6.61 7.60
CA GLU A 312 19.25 -7.38 8.83
C GLU A 312 19.28 -6.43 10.03
N LYS A 313 18.23 -6.44 10.85
CA LYS A 313 18.06 -5.57 12.02
C LYS A 313 18.10 -4.07 11.71
N GLY A 314 17.64 -3.68 10.51
CA GLY A 314 17.59 -2.28 10.11
C GLY A 314 16.66 -1.43 10.99
N LEU A 315 17.13 -0.24 11.35
CA LEU A 315 16.40 0.76 12.14
C LEU A 315 15.83 1.91 11.29
N GLY A 316 15.93 1.79 9.97
CA GLY A 316 15.50 2.78 9.00
C GLY A 316 16.29 2.67 7.71
N PHE A 317 15.68 3.07 6.59
CA PHE A 317 16.34 3.08 5.28
C PHE A 317 15.54 3.96 4.31
N PRO A 318 16.16 4.57 3.27
CA PRO A 318 15.41 5.15 2.17
C PRO A 318 14.36 4.17 1.60
N ALA A 319 13.15 4.67 1.40
CA ALA A 319 12.02 3.91 0.90
C ALA A 319 11.65 4.37 -0.51
N ARG A 320 11.12 3.45 -1.31
CA ARG A 320 10.45 3.77 -2.57
C ARG A 320 8.95 3.60 -2.37
N ALA A 321 8.26 4.72 -2.19
CA ALA A 321 6.81 4.85 -2.11
C ALA A 321 6.23 5.40 -3.43
N PHE A 322 5.13 4.82 -3.89
CA PHE A 322 4.33 5.30 -5.01
C PHE A 322 2.86 4.90 -4.84
N ALA A 323 1.95 5.65 -5.46
CA ALA A 323 0.52 5.33 -5.46
C ALA A 323 0.04 4.85 -6.83
N ILE A 324 -0.89 3.89 -6.84
CA ILE A 324 -1.65 3.47 -8.02
C ILE A 324 -3.06 4.03 -7.88
N LEU A 325 -3.49 4.86 -8.84
CA LEU A 325 -4.75 5.59 -8.78
C LEU A 325 -5.94 4.75 -9.29
N PRO A 326 -7.20 5.03 -8.85
CA PRO A 326 -8.38 4.23 -9.19
C PRO A 326 -8.84 4.25 -10.66
#